data_AF-A0A948HI68-F1
#
_entry.id   AF-A0A948HI68-F1
#
_cell.length_a   1.000
_cell.length_b   1.000
_cell.length_c   1.000
_cell.angle_alpha   90.00
_cell.angle_beta   90.00
_cell.angle_gamma   90.00
#
_symmetry.space_group_name_H-M   'P 1'
#
loop_
_entity.id
_entity.type
_entity.pdbx_description
1 polymer ?
#
loop_
_entity_poly.entity_id
_entity_poly.type
_entity_poly.pdbx_seq_one_letter_code
_entity_poly.pdbx_strand_id
1 'polypeptide(L)'
;MPKKKLTPELKRAILKAKKKFSGSGVRELAVILADQYKINLSKSLIHKVLKEKGLKEKPGRKNQSEAFQARKVESCGLMLLRALDSQVGLFDYLTEKLKVYFKDFNPEQLKKIITLASLSFFIDKKLKISLSREGFLRLVGLRQISGKSVDYFNQVLLAKRPVVSLEGLKNQLRPASAVRFIFKNGSQGFSDGRLATFWDKPQKSEAFSSSLRVLRQRFKKMLENKVLIIGYTKSFNYLSATAFNFIRGLKSGLTAVELLGPAGEVLDRLKVTNPLVYLVFGYSPQLFMPPVVSQKPQRFKRFLHGELGELFLTTSPAAFRLTQEGITINLNNFRIKSSLNSSVFWGVLGFFPSGDKKFIPASLNRYFYWWPYIYDDFFKETELVQGKGSSKPAKPDLSKMLPQKVVFTQTIDFIRVGQILSILFKETVQGWEPKGKTGNFSLCKDCLRITLKQAPRALKKAFNQAAFELEGRPVFLQ
;
A
#
# COMPACT_ATOMS: atom_id res chain seq x y z
N MET A 1 -32.59 33.17 -8.35
CA MET A 1 -32.19 34.59 -8.42
C MET A 1 -31.85 34.96 -9.87
N PRO A 2 -32.47 36.01 -10.45
CA PRO A 2 -32.18 36.44 -11.81
C PRO A 2 -30.70 36.84 -11.94
N LYS A 3 -30.05 36.44 -13.04
CA LYS A 3 -28.65 36.79 -13.33
C LYS A 3 -28.56 38.30 -13.57
N LYS A 4 -28.10 39.08 -12.57
CA LYS A 4 -27.80 40.50 -12.75
C LYS A 4 -26.82 40.66 -13.93
N LYS A 5 -27.24 41.38 -14.98
CA LYS A 5 -26.36 41.76 -16.09
C LYS A 5 -25.25 42.66 -15.52
N LEU A 6 -24.03 42.44 -16.00
CA LEU A 6 -22.83 43.09 -15.51
C LEU A 6 -22.74 44.52 -16.10
N THR A 7 -23.21 45.52 -15.37
CA THR A 7 -23.17 46.93 -15.80
C THR A 7 -21.75 47.53 -15.74
N PRO A 8 -21.47 48.60 -16.50
CA PRO A 8 -20.18 49.31 -16.45
C PRO A 8 -19.82 49.81 -15.04
N GLU A 9 -20.82 50.23 -14.26
CA GLU A 9 -20.65 50.69 -12.88
C GLU A 9 -20.19 49.57 -11.94
N LEU A 10 -20.79 48.38 -12.07
CA LEU A 10 -20.37 47.21 -11.30
C LEU A 10 -18.93 46.79 -11.64
N LYS A 11 -18.53 46.85 -12.91
CA LYS A 11 -17.14 46.61 -13.32
C LYS A 11 -16.19 47.62 -12.66
N ARG A 12 -16.54 48.91 -12.65
CA ARG A 12 -15.74 49.96 -12.00
C ARG A 12 -15.63 49.74 -10.49
N ALA A 13 -16.72 49.37 -9.82
CA ALA A 13 -16.72 49.09 -8.38
C ALA A 13 -15.80 47.91 -8.02
N ILE A 14 -15.86 46.80 -8.78
CA ILE A 14 -14.97 45.64 -8.58
C ILE A 14 -13.50 46.03 -8.74
N LEU A 15 -13.17 46.80 -9.79
CA LEU A 15 -11.79 47.23 -10.04
C LEU A 15 -11.29 48.23 -9.00
N LYS A 16 -12.16 49.15 -8.54
CA LYS A 16 -11.85 50.10 -7.46
C LYS A 16 -11.57 49.37 -6.15
N ALA A 17 -12.39 48.38 -5.80
CA ALA A 17 -12.17 47.53 -4.63
C ALA A 17 -10.88 46.71 -4.78
N LYS A 18 -10.61 46.11 -5.95
CA LYS A 18 -9.36 45.36 -6.17
C LYS A 18 -8.12 46.25 -6.11
N LYS A 19 -8.18 47.48 -6.60
CA LYS A 19 -7.06 48.44 -6.52
C LYS A 19 -6.80 48.88 -5.08
N LYS A 20 -7.86 49.10 -4.30
CA LYS A 20 -7.76 49.47 -2.87
C LYS A 20 -7.29 48.28 -2.01
N PHE A 21 -7.70 47.07 -2.34
CA PHE A 21 -7.39 45.82 -1.62
C PHE A 21 -6.64 44.84 -2.54
N SER A 22 -5.44 45.24 -2.98
CA SER A 22 -4.65 44.51 -3.99
C SER A 22 -4.34 43.06 -3.59
N GLY A 23 -4.11 42.81 -2.29
CA GLY A 23 -3.84 41.48 -1.73
C GLY A 23 -5.05 40.56 -1.59
N SER A 24 -6.28 41.08 -1.67
CA SER A 24 -7.49 40.29 -1.39
C SER A 24 -7.89 39.39 -2.55
N GLY A 25 -8.26 38.15 -2.23
CA GLY A 25 -8.82 37.20 -3.20
C GLY A 25 -10.30 37.45 -3.50
N VAL A 26 -10.85 36.79 -4.53
CA VAL A 26 -12.25 36.97 -4.96
C VAL A 26 -13.25 36.76 -3.81
N ARG A 27 -12.96 35.87 -2.86
CA ARG A 27 -13.82 35.62 -1.71
C ARG A 27 -13.91 36.84 -0.77
N GLU A 28 -12.78 37.46 -0.48
CA GLU A 28 -12.71 38.65 0.36
C GLU A 28 -13.30 39.86 -0.37
N LEU A 29 -13.03 40.00 -1.67
CA LEU A 29 -13.62 41.06 -2.49
C LEU A 29 -15.14 40.96 -2.56
N ALA A 30 -15.70 39.75 -2.60
CA ALA A 30 -17.15 39.57 -2.56
C ALA A 30 -17.76 40.08 -1.24
N VAL A 31 -17.07 39.87 -0.11
CA VAL A 31 -17.48 40.39 1.20
C VAL A 31 -17.34 41.92 1.24
N ILE A 32 -16.21 42.45 0.80
CA ILE A 32 -15.97 43.92 0.75
C ILE A 32 -17.00 44.63 -0.13
N LEU A 33 -17.34 44.06 -1.29
CA LEU A 33 -18.35 44.61 -2.20
C LEU A 33 -19.75 44.57 -1.58
N ALA A 34 -20.09 43.51 -0.84
CA ALA A 34 -21.36 43.41 -0.12
C ALA A 34 -21.43 44.42 1.04
N ASP A 35 -20.36 44.58 1.80
CA ASP A 35 -20.36 45.38 3.03
C ASP A 35 -20.22 46.88 2.76
N GLN A 36 -19.20 47.28 1.98
CA GLN A 36 -18.84 48.68 1.75
C GLN A 36 -19.60 49.32 0.59
N TYR A 37 -19.93 48.52 -0.44
CA TYR A 37 -20.57 49.03 -1.65
C TYR A 37 -22.04 48.62 -1.74
N LYS A 38 -22.54 47.77 -0.82
CA LYS A 38 -23.90 47.20 -0.84
C LYS A 38 -24.22 46.44 -2.13
N ILE A 39 -23.20 45.85 -2.75
CA ILE A 39 -23.31 45.10 -4.01
C ILE A 39 -23.07 43.60 -3.74
N ASN A 40 -24.13 42.80 -3.84
CA ASN A 40 -24.04 41.34 -3.81
C ASN A 40 -23.76 40.77 -5.22
N LEU A 41 -22.54 40.25 -5.44
CA LEU A 41 -22.12 39.59 -6.68
C LEU A 41 -21.61 38.17 -6.42
N SER A 42 -21.78 37.29 -7.42
CA SER A 42 -21.17 35.96 -7.36
C SER A 42 -19.66 36.04 -7.58
N LYS A 43 -18.92 35.14 -6.93
CA LYS A 43 -17.46 35.00 -7.07
C LYS A 43 -17.04 34.80 -8.52
N SER A 44 -17.82 34.02 -9.29
CA SER A 44 -17.55 33.78 -10.71
C SER A 44 -17.63 35.05 -11.56
N LEU A 45 -18.54 35.97 -11.22
CA LEU A 45 -18.71 37.23 -11.93
C LEU A 45 -17.55 38.20 -11.64
N ILE A 46 -17.13 38.29 -10.37
CA ILE A 46 -15.96 39.08 -9.95
C ILE A 46 -14.70 38.55 -10.64
N HIS A 47 -14.50 37.23 -10.64
CA HIS A 47 -13.37 36.58 -11.29
C HIS A 47 -13.33 36.86 -12.81
N LYS A 48 -14.50 36.89 -13.48
CA LYS A 48 -14.61 37.22 -14.91
C LYS A 48 -14.11 38.64 -15.18
N VAL A 49 -14.52 39.62 -14.37
CA VAL A 49 -14.09 41.03 -14.51
C VAL A 49 -12.58 41.19 -14.30
N LEU A 50 -12.03 40.54 -13.27
CA LEU A 50 -10.59 40.61 -12.98
C LEU A 50 -9.75 39.96 -14.09
N LYS A 51 -10.23 38.83 -14.64
CA LYS A 51 -9.60 38.13 -15.76
C LYS A 51 -9.61 38.98 -17.05
N GLU A 52 -10.72 39.65 -17.36
CA GLU A 52 -10.84 40.55 -18.52
C GLU A 52 -9.86 41.73 -18.46
N LYS A 53 -9.42 42.15 -17.27
CA LYS A 53 -8.50 43.28 -17.07
C LYS A 53 -7.05 42.87 -16.79
N GLY A 54 -6.70 41.59 -16.98
CA GLY A 54 -5.32 41.11 -16.78
C GLY A 54 -4.87 41.05 -15.32
N LEU A 55 -5.76 41.36 -14.37
CA LEU A 55 -5.50 41.29 -12.93
C LEU A 55 -5.70 39.84 -12.46
N LYS A 56 -4.84 38.94 -12.95
CA LYS A 56 -4.87 37.53 -12.54
C LYS A 56 -4.59 37.43 -11.04
N GLU A 57 -5.51 36.82 -10.30
CA GLU A 57 -5.15 36.29 -8.99
C GLU A 57 -4.11 35.19 -9.19
N LYS A 58 -3.10 35.16 -8.31
CA LYS A 58 -2.31 33.94 -8.10
C LYS A 58 -3.34 32.85 -7.82
N PRO A 59 -3.46 31.80 -8.65
CA PRO A 59 -4.44 30.75 -8.42
C PRO A 59 -4.25 30.27 -6.99
N GLY A 60 -5.30 30.44 -6.17
CA GLY A 60 -5.30 29.99 -4.78
C GLY A 60 -4.78 28.57 -4.76
N ARG A 61 -3.72 28.33 -3.96
CA ARG A 61 -2.97 27.07 -3.83
C ARG A 61 -3.64 25.91 -4.55
N LYS A 62 -3.12 25.54 -5.73
CA LYS A 62 -3.20 24.14 -6.14
C LYS A 62 -2.43 23.35 -5.07
N ASN A 63 -3.14 22.92 -4.04
CA ASN A 63 -2.79 21.72 -3.28
C ASN A 63 -3.20 20.46 -4.05
N GLN A 64 -3.30 20.54 -5.38
CA GLN A 64 -2.87 19.40 -6.16
C GLN A 64 -1.35 19.48 -6.10
N SER A 65 -0.75 18.67 -5.23
CA SER A 65 0.55 18.09 -5.56
C SER A 65 0.53 17.80 -7.05
N GLU A 66 1.64 18.01 -7.74
CA GLU A 66 1.88 17.45 -9.05
C GLU A 66 1.79 15.91 -8.95
N ALA A 67 0.58 15.39 -8.74
CA ALA A 67 0.20 14.05 -9.03
C ALA A 67 0.35 14.03 -10.54
N PHE A 68 1.43 13.40 -10.98
CA PHE A 68 1.71 13.09 -12.36
C PHE A 68 0.37 12.79 -13.04
N GLN A 69 -0.02 13.65 -13.98
CA GLN A 69 -1.35 13.62 -14.61
C GLN A 69 -1.62 12.19 -15.06
N ALA A 70 -2.80 11.67 -14.70
CA ALA A 70 -3.22 10.31 -14.99
C ALA A 70 -3.05 10.03 -16.49
N ARG A 71 -2.00 9.31 -16.86
CA ARG A 71 -1.83 8.88 -18.25
C ARG A 71 -2.79 7.72 -18.45
N LYS A 72 -3.55 7.74 -19.55
CA LYS A 72 -4.29 6.57 -20.01
C LYS A 72 -3.24 5.50 -20.30
N VAL A 73 -3.23 4.41 -19.53
CA VAL A 73 -2.29 3.32 -19.72
C VAL A 73 -3.00 2.23 -20.48
N GLU A 74 -2.55 2.05 -21.71
CA GLU A 74 -2.87 0.87 -22.50
C GLU A 74 -2.18 -0.34 -21.83
N SER A 75 -2.98 -1.33 -21.42
CA SER A 75 -2.56 -2.55 -20.71
C SER A 75 -2.11 -2.37 -19.24
N CYS A 76 -3.05 -1.94 -18.38
CA CYS A 76 -2.87 -2.00 -16.92
C CYS A 76 -2.55 -3.41 -16.42
N GLY A 77 -2.93 -4.46 -17.17
CA GLY A 77 -2.57 -5.84 -16.89
C GLY A 77 -1.08 -6.07 -16.65
N LEU A 78 -0.22 -5.40 -17.42
CA LEU A 78 1.23 -5.49 -17.25
C LEU A 78 1.70 -4.92 -15.93
N MET A 79 1.11 -3.79 -15.50
CA MET A 79 1.44 -3.18 -14.21
C MET A 79 0.99 -4.06 -13.05
N LEU A 80 -0.16 -4.72 -13.18
CA LEU A 80 -0.66 -5.67 -12.19
C LEU A 80 0.25 -6.90 -12.06
N LEU A 81 0.73 -7.45 -13.18
CA LEU A 81 1.68 -8.56 -13.18
C LEU A 81 3.06 -8.15 -12.59
N ARG A 82 3.53 -6.94 -12.89
CA ARG A 82 4.75 -6.40 -12.26
C ARG A 82 4.56 -6.17 -10.75
N ALA A 83 3.38 -5.74 -10.33
CA ALA A 83 3.06 -5.55 -8.92
C ALA A 83 3.02 -6.90 -8.18
N LEU A 84 2.49 -7.96 -8.80
CA LEU A 84 2.57 -9.33 -8.28
C LEU A 84 4.02 -9.82 -8.21
N ASP A 85 4.84 -9.58 -9.24
CA ASP A 85 6.24 -10.01 -9.24
C ASP A 85 7.05 -9.40 -8.09
N SER A 86 6.67 -8.24 -7.54
CA SER A 86 7.32 -7.72 -6.33
C SER A 86 7.22 -8.69 -5.14
N GLN A 87 6.12 -9.44 -5.05
CA GLN A 87 5.85 -10.42 -4.01
C GLN A 87 6.41 -11.80 -4.36
N VAL A 88 6.29 -12.20 -5.63
CA VAL A 88 6.75 -13.51 -6.10
C VAL A 88 8.27 -13.55 -6.26
N GLY A 89 8.85 -12.50 -6.85
CA GLY A 89 10.28 -12.39 -7.13
C GLY A 89 10.77 -13.24 -8.29
N LEU A 90 9.89 -13.59 -9.24
CA LEU A 90 10.24 -14.47 -10.34
C LEU A 90 11.28 -13.83 -11.25
N PHE A 91 11.14 -12.54 -11.58
CA PHE A 91 12.12 -11.87 -12.42
C PHE A 91 13.48 -11.69 -11.73
N ASP A 92 13.50 -11.39 -10.43
CA ASP A 92 14.76 -11.32 -9.67
C ASP A 92 15.47 -12.68 -9.66
N TYR A 93 14.72 -13.74 -9.36
CA TYR A 93 15.25 -15.10 -9.31
C TYR A 93 15.81 -15.55 -10.67
N LEU A 94 15.05 -15.33 -11.75
CA LEU A 94 15.52 -15.66 -13.09
C LEU A 94 16.74 -14.84 -13.49
N THR A 95 16.79 -13.56 -13.14
CA THR A 95 17.95 -12.71 -13.41
C THR A 95 19.20 -13.25 -12.72
N GLU A 96 19.11 -13.61 -11.44
CA GLU A 96 20.21 -14.21 -10.68
C GLU A 96 20.71 -15.49 -11.34
N LYS A 97 19.82 -16.42 -11.68
CA LYS A 97 20.19 -17.72 -12.25
C LYS A 97 20.67 -17.64 -13.69
N LEU A 98 20.15 -16.71 -14.49
CA LEU A 98 20.55 -16.55 -15.89
C LEU A 98 21.82 -15.71 -16.06
N LYS A 99 22.21 -14.92 -15.05
CA LYS A 99 23.38 -14.02 -15.14
C LYS A 99 24.67 -14.72 -15.56
N VAL A 100 24.84 -16.00 -15.18
CA VAL A 100 26.01 -16.81 -15.55
C VAL A 100 26.16 -17.01 -17.06
N TYR A 101 25.03 -17.05 -17.79
CA TYR A 101 25.01 -17.21 -19.25
C TYR A 101 25.16 -15.85 -19.96
N PHE A 102 24.58 -14.79 -19.39
CA PHE A 102 24.58 -13.45 -19.97
C PHE A 102 25.58 -12.53 -19.27
N LYS A 103 26.88 -12.80 -19.42
CA LYS A 103 27.95 -12.08 -18.72
C LYS A 103 27.98 -10.59 -19.05
N ASP A 104 27.65 -10.22 -20.28
CA ASP A 104 27.79 -8.85 -20.79
C ASP A 104 26.62 -7.94 -20.40
N PHE A 105 25.53 -8.50 -19.87
CA PHE A 105 24.46 -7.69 -19.28
C PHE A 105 24.69 -7.44 -17.81
N ASN A 106 24.60 -6.19 -17.36
CA ASN A 106 24.45 -5.95 -15.93
C ASN A 106 23.09 -6.52 -15.44
N PRO A 107 22.94 -6.84 -14.13
CA PRO A 107 21.73 -7.49 -13.60
C PRO A 107 20.45 -6.70 -13.86
N GLU A 108 20.47 -5.38 -13.74
CA GLU A 108 19.28 -4.56 -13.98
C GLU A 108 18.82 -4.61 -15.45
N GLN A 109 19.76 -4.52 -16.38
CA GLN A 109 19.49 -4.61 -17.80
C GLN A 109 18.95 -6.00 -18.15
N LEU A 110 19.57 -7.07 -17.65
CA LEU A 110 19.09 -8.43 -17.85
C LEU A 110 17.67 -8.60 -17.30
N LYS A 111 17.38 -8.12 -16.09
CA LYS A 111 16.04 -8.15 -15.50
C LYS A 111 15.02 -7.47 -16.40
N LYS A 112 15.32 -6.28 -16.90
CA LYS A 112 14.41 -5.54 -17.79
C LYS A 112 14.16 -6.28 -19.10
N ILE A 113 15.17 -6.91 -19.69
CA ILE A 113 15.04 -7.74 -20.89
C ILE A 113 14.16 -8.96 -20.62
N ILE A 114 14.41 -9.69 -19.52
CA ILE A 114 13.59 -10.83 -19.09
C ILE A 114 12.14 -10.42 -18.88
N THR A 115 11.90 -9.32 -18.15
CA THR A 115 10.55 -8.79 -17.92
C THR A 115 9.86 -8.45 -19.25
N LEU A 116 10.58 -7.80 -20.18
CA LEU A 116 10.05 -7.43 -21.49
C LEU A 116 9.66 -8.66 -22.31
N ALA A 117 10.56 -9.64 -22.43
CA ALA A 117 10.34 -10.88 -23.16
C ALA A 117 9.15 -11.65 -22.56
N SER A 118 9.07 -11.73 -21.24
CA SER A 118 8.02 -12.44 -20.52
C SER A 118 6.64 -11.82 -20.68
N LEU A 119 6.58 -10.49 -20.69
CA LEU A 119 5.32 -9.75 -20.74
C LEU A 119 4.84 -9.43 -22.15
N SER A 120 5.67 -9.67 -23.17
CA SER A 120 5.36 -9.40 -24.58
C SER A 120 4.08 -10.07 -25.09
N PHE A 121 3.69 -11.22 -24.50
CA PHE A 121 2.45 -11.95 -24.83
C PHE A 121 1.17 -11.22 -24.41
N PHE A 122 1.22 -10.37 -23.37
CA PHE A 122 0.05 -9.66 -22.84
C PHE A 122 -0.27 -8.38 -23.62
N ILE A 123 0.44 -8.15 -24.73
CA ILE A 123 0.28 -6.99 -25.60
C ILE A 123 -0.46 -7.46 -26.85
N ASP A 124 -1.74 -7.11 -26.94
CA ASP A 124 -2.57 -7.32 -28.13
C ASP A 124 -1.92 -6.64 -29.37
N LYS A 125 -2.12 -7.21 -30.57
CA LYS A 125 -1.78 -6.61 -31.86
C LYS A 125 -2.25 -5.15 -31.96
N LYS A 126 -3.46 -4.82 -31.48
CA LYS A 126 -3.95 -3.43 -31.44
C LYS A 126 -3.05 -2.51 -30.60
N LEU A 127 -2.57 -3.01 -29.47
CA LEU A 127 -1.69 -2.30 -28.55
C LEU A 127 -0.24 -2.20 -29.08
N LYS A 128 0.22 -3.20 -29.84
CA LYS A 128 1.52 -3.17 -30.55
C LYS A 128 1.55 -2.10 -31.64
N ILE A 129 0.40 -1.81 -32.24
CA ILE A 129 0.24 -0.78 -33.27
C ILE A 129 0.12 0.62 -32.64
N SER A 130 -0.53 0.75 -31.48
CA SER A 130 -0.73 2.05 -30.80
C SER A 130 0.46 2.48 -29.91
N LEU A 131 1.21 1.55 -29.33
CA LEU A 131 2.41 1.87 -28.55
C LEU A 131 3.61 2.02 -29.48
N SER A 132 4.23 3.20 -29.50
CA SER A 132 5.56 3.35 -30.09
C SER A 132 6.55 2.40 -29.39
N ARG A 133 7.59 1.95 -30.10
CA ARG A 133 8.70 1.14 -29.54
C ARG A 133 9.23 1.71 -28.22
N GLU A 134 9.23 3.04 -28.09
CA GLU A 134 9.63 3.77 -26.90
C GLU A 134 8.62 3.64 -25.73
N GLY A 135 7.32 3.61 -26.01
CA GLY A 135 6.27 3.33 -25.02
C GLY A 135 6.40 1.94 -24.41
N PHE A 136 6.75 0.94 -25.22
CA PHE A 136 6.96 -0.44 -24.77
C PHE A 136 8.18 -0.59 -23.85
N LEU A 137 9.30 0.05 -24.20
CA LEU A 137 10.51 0.04 -23.38
C LEU A 137 10.31 0.78 -22.05
N ARG A 138 9.57 1.90 -22.06
CA ARG A 138 9.26 2.67 -20.85
C ARG A 138 8.47 1.87 -19.82
N LEU A 139 7.63 0.89 -20.22
CA LEU A 139 6.86 0.04 -19.30
C LEU A 139 7.73 -0.81 -18.39
N VAL A 140 8.97 -1.10 -18.78
CA VAL A 140 9.96 -1.83 -17.97
C VAL A 140 11.14 -0.94 -17.54
N GLY A 141 11.01 0.39 -17.70
CA GLY A 141 12.07 1.34 -17.35
C GLY A 141 13.30 1.26 -18.27
N LEU A 142 13.11 0.83 -19.52
CA LEU A 142 14.10 0.93 -20.59
C LEU A 142 13.83 2.19 -21.41
N ARG A 143 14.90 2.94 -21.72
CA ARG A 143 14.83 4.04 -22.70
C ARG A 143 15.08 3.54 -24.12
N GLN A 144 16.03 2.62 -24.26
CA GLN A 144 16.41 1.97 -25.52
C GLN A 144 16.93 0.56 -25.23
N ILE A 145 16.83 -0.32 -26.24
CA ILE A 145 17.55 -1.60 -26.28
C ILE A 145 18.24 -1.67 -27.64
N SER A 146 19.57 -1.86 -27.65
CA SER A 146 20.33 -1.92 -28.90
C SER A 146 20.06 -3.24 -29.63
N GLY A 147 20.07 -3.23 -30.97
CA GLY A 147 19.96 -4.44 -31.78
C GLY A 147 21.02 -5.48 -31.37
N LYS A 148 22.27 -5.03 -31.21
CA LYS A 148 23.38 -5.84 -30.69
C LYS A 148 23.06 -6.57 -29.37
N SER A 149 22.34 -5.93 -28.44
CA SER A 149 21.92 -6.58 -27.19
C SER A 149 20.91 -7.69 -27.45
N VAL A 150 19.94 -7.45 -28.33
CA VAL A 150 18.93 -8.46 -28.69
C VAL A 150 19.58 -9.63 -29.40
N ASP A 151 20.50 -9.35 -30.33
CA ASP A 151 21.24 -10.37 -31.08
C ASP A 151 22.10 -11.23 -30.14
N TYR A 152 22.86 -10.59 -29.24
CA TYR A 152 23.62 -11.29 -28.19
C TYR A 152 22.70 -12.16 -27.32
N PHE A 153 21.57 -11.62 -26.87
CA PHE A 153 20.62 -12.36 -26.04
C PHE A 153 20.12 -13.62 -26.76
N ASN A 154 19.74 -13.50 -28.04
CA ASN A 154 19.31 -14.62 -28.87
C ASN A 154 20.43 -15.64 -29.11
N GLN A 155 21.65 -15.18 -29.43
CA GLN A 155 22.80 -16.05 -29.65
C GLN A 155 23.13 -16.89 -28.41
N VAL A 156 23.15 -16.26 -27.23
CA VAL A 156 23.40 -16.97 -25.97
C VAL A 156 22.32 -18.02 -25.70
N LEU A 157 21.03 -17.72 -25.96
CA LEU A 157 19.95 -18.68 -25.78
C LEU A 157 20.10 -19.90 -26.70
N LEU A 158 20.38 -19.66 -27.99
CA LEU A 158 20.57 -20.73 -28.98
C LEU A 158 21.77 -21.61 -28.63
N ALA A 159 22.88 -21.00 -28.20
CA ALA A 159 24.13 -21.70 -27.92
C ALA A 159 24.13 -22.42 -26.57
N LYS A 160 23.55 -21.83 -25.51
CA LYS A 160 23.65 -22.33 -24.13
C LYS A 160 22.40 -23.05 -23.63
N ARG A 161 21.24 -22.79 -24.23
CA ARG A 161 19.93 -23.35 -23.87
C ARG A 161 19.70 -23.40 -22.34
N PRO A 162 19.72 -22.25 -21.64
CA PRO A 162 19.69 -22.23 -20.19
C PRO A 162 18.50 -23.00 -19.60
N VAL A 163 18.78 -23.80 -18.57
CA VAL A 163 17.78 -24.51 -17.76
C VAL A 163 17.84 -23.97 -16.35
N VAL A 164 16.72 -23.44 -15.86
CA VAL A 164 16.65 -22.85 -14.52
C VAL A 164 15.71 -23.67 -13.65
N SER A 165 16.25 -24.30 -12.59
CA SER A 165 15.44 -24.89 -11.53
C SER A 165 14.76 -23.80 -10.71
N LEU A 166 13.45 -23.94 -10.48
CA LEU A 166 12.65 -23.02 -9.67
C LEU A 166 12.52 -23.47 -8.21
N GLU A 167 13.21 -24.53 -7.79
CA GLU A 167 13.12 -25.06 -6.42
C GLU A 167 13.49 -24.01 -5.35
N GLY A 168 14.54 -23.22 -5.60
CA GLY A 168 14.90 -22.11 -4.71
C GLY A 168 13.79 -21.06 -4.59
N LEU A 169 13.08 -20.77 -5.68
CA LEU A 169 11.93 -19.87 -5.67
C LEU A 169 10.73 -20.51 -4.95
N LYS A 170 10.46 -21.79 -5.18
CA LYS A 170 9.41 -22.54 -4.47
C LYS A 170 9.60 -22.46 -2.97
N ASN A 171 10.83 -22.65 -2.48
CA ASN A 171 11.16 -22.55 -1.05
C ASN A 171 10.88 -21.15 -0.49
N GLN A 172 11.10 -20.09 -1.28
CA GLN A 172 10.78 -18.72 -0.89
C GLN A 172 9.27 -18.41 -0.91
N LEU A 173 8.47 -19.18 -1.63
CA LEU A 173 7.02 -19.00 -1.74
C LEU A 173 6.21 -19.90 -0.80
N ARG A 174 6.87 -20.79 -0.05
CA ARG A 174 6.22 -21.63 0.96
C ARG A 174 5.39 -20.77 1.92
N PRO A 175 4.20 -21.24 2.33
CA PRO A 175 3.37 -20.52 3.29
C PRO A 175 4.03 -20.55 4.68
N ALA A 176 4.11 -19.39 5.31
CA ALA A 176 4.35 -19.27 6.73
C ALA A 176 3.04 -18.90 7.43
N SER A 177 2.58 -19.75 8.35
CA SER A 177 1.30 -19.60 9.03
C SER A 177 1.39 -18.75 10.29
N ALA A 178 2.58 -18.67 10.89
CA ALA A 178 2.84 -17.93 12.11
C ALA A 178 4.20 -17.22 12.09
N VAL A 179 4.31 -16.23 12.97
CA VAL A 179 5.55 -15.51 13.24
C VAL A 179 5.80 -15.53 14.73
N ARG A 180 7.01 -15.96 15.11
CA ARG A 180 7.51 -15.92 16.49
C ARG A 180 8.49 -14.77 16.65
N PHE A 181 8.22 -13.92 17.64
CA PHE A 181 9.09 -12.82 18.06
C PHE A 181 9.85 -13.27 19.29
N ILE A 182 11.17 -13.15 19.25
CA ILE A 182 12.04 -13.47 20.38
C ILE A 182 12.52 -12.15 20.98
N PHE A 183 12.24 -11.95 22.26
CA PHE A 183 12.55 -10.71 22.97
C PHE A 183 13.83 -10.83 23.81
N LYS A 184 14.39 -9.69 24.20
CA LYS A 184 15.67 -9.60 24.93
C LYS A 184 15.59 -10.16 26.35
N ASN A 185 14.41 -10.07 26.96
CA ASN A 185 14.09 -10.70 28.25
C ASN A 185 13.85 -12.22 28.16
N GLY A 186 14.06 -12.85 26.99
CA GLY A 186 13.83 -14.28 26.76
C GLY A 186 12.38 -14.67 26.49
N SER A 187 11.41 -13.77 26.70
CA SER A 187 10.00 -14.08 26.41
C SER A 187 9.74 -14.14 24.91
N GLN A 188 8.63 -14.79 24.53
CA GLN A 188 8.21 -14.94 23.15
C GLN A 188 6.84 -14.31 22.93
N GLY A 189 6.60 -13.81 21.72
CA GLY A 189 5.29 -13.34 21.29
C GLY A 189 4.96 -13.93 19.93
N PHE A 190 3.68 -14.15 19.64
CA PHE A 190 3.24 -14.72 18.36
C PHE A 190 2.28 -13.80 17.63
N SER A 191 2.41 -13.80 16.31
CA SER A 191 1.43 -13.26 15.38
C SER A 191 1.12 -14.30 14.32
N ASP A 192 -0.03 -14.17 13.66
CA ASP A 192 -0.28 -14.95 12.45
C ASP A 192 0.58 -14.49 11.25
N GLY A 193 0.65 -15.33 10.22
CA GLY A 193 1.43 -15.11 9.00
C GLY A 193 0.95 -13.95 8.12
N ARG A 194 -0.21 -13.34 8.38
CA ARG A 194 -0.62 -12.08 7.74
C ARG A 194 -0.24 -10.86 8.57
N LEU A 195 0.28 -11.08 9.79
CA LEU A 195 0.51 -10.06 10.80
C LEU A 195 -0.79 -9.34 11.20
N ALA A 196 -1.92 -10.03 11.13
CA ALA A 196 -3.21 -9.44 11.48
C ALA A 196 -3.37 -9.31 13.00
N THR A 197 -3.03 -10.37 13.75
CA THR A 197 -3.43 -10.50 15.16
C THR A 197 -2.40 -11.19 16.04
N PHE A 198 -2.42 -10.85 17.33
CA PHE A 198 -1.60 -11.48 18.36
C PHE A 198 -2.15 -12.85 18.79
N TRP A 199 -1.25 -13.75 19.18
CA TRP A 199 -1.58 -15.08 19.69
C TRP A 199 -0.65 -15.50 20.82
N ASP A 200 -1.14 -16.37 21.71
CA ASP A 200 -0.33 -16.97 22.78
C ASP A 200 0.55 -18.12 22.28
N LYS A 201 0.17 -18.73 21.15
CA LYS A 201 0.85 -19.86 20.52
C LYS A 201 0.87 -19.71 18.99
N PRO A 202 1.76 -20.42 18.27
CA PRO A 202 1.79 -20.39 16.81
C PRO A 202 0.42 -20.73 16.20
N GLN A 203 -0.07 -19.85 15.32
CA GLN A 203 -1.28 -20.12 14.55
C GLN A 203 -0.96 -21.01 13.35
N LYS A 204 -1.62 -22.17 13.25
CA LYS A 204 -1.34 -23.18 12.20
C LYS A 204 -2.30 -23.11 11.00
N SER A 205 -3.33 -22.29 11.09
CA SER A 205 -4.34 -22.19 10.03
C SER A 205 -3.78 -21.51 8.77
N GLU A 206 -3.90 -22.19 7.63
CA GLU A 206 -3.50 -21.67 6.32
C GLU A 206 -4.27 -20.39 5.92
N ALA A 207 -5.48 -20.19 6.45
CA ALA A 207 -6.28 -18.97 6.26
C ALA A 207 -5.57 -17.71 6.78
N PHE A 208 -4.61 -17.87 7.69
CA PHE A 208 -3.79 -16.79 8.21
C PHE A 208 -2.33 -16.80 7.70
N SER A 209 -2.03 -17.58 6.68
CA SER A 209 -0.69 -17.64 6.11
C SER A 209 -0.39 -16.49 5.12
N SER A 210 0.91 -16.23 4.94
CA SER A 210 1.46 -15.46 3.82
C SER A 210 2.71 -16.17 3.31
N SER A 211 3.19 -15.82 2.10
CA SER A 211 4.42 -16.43 1.59
C SER A 211 5.64 -15.96 2.38
N LEU A 212 6.61 -16.86 2.54
CA LEU A 212 7.84 -16.58 3.27
C LEU A 212 8.56 -15.33 2.74
N ARG A 213 8.64 -15.18 1.41
CA ARG A 213 9.24 -14.02 0.76
C ARG A 213 8.55 -12.70 1.13
N VAL A 214 7.22 -12.67 1.10
CA VAL A 214 6.44 -11.45 1.42
C VAL A 214 6.69 -11.06 2.87
N LEU A 215 6.64 -12.01 3.80
CA LEU A 215 6.93 -11.76 5.21
C LEU A 215 8.36 -11.27 5.42
N ARG A 216 9.34 -11.89 4.78
CA ARG A 216 10.75 -11.49 4.85
C ARG A 216 10.96 -10.06 4.37
N GLN A 217 10.38 -9.69 3.24
CA GLN A 217 10.45 -8.32 2.72
C GLN A 217 9.75 -7.32 3.65
N ARG A 218 8.58 -7.67 4.18
CA ARG A 218 7.85 -6.83 5.14
C ARG A 218 8.67 -6.60 6.41
N PHE A 219 9.24 -7.65 6.99
CA PHE A 219 10.07 -7.53 8.19
C PHE A 219 11.34 -6.73 7.93
N LYS A 220 12.01 -6.92 6.79
CA LYS A 220 13.16 -6.09 6.42
C LYS A 220 12.79 -4.61 6.47
N LYS A 221 11.68 -4.21 5.84
CA LYS A 221 11.20 -2.82 5.87
C LYS A 221 10.79 -2.36 7.28
N MET A 222 10.10 -3.20 8.05
CA MET A 222 9.71 -2.87 9.42
C MET A 222 10.92 -2.56 10.30
N LEU A 223 11.94 -3.41 10.22
CA LEU A 223 13.17 -3.30 11.00
C LEU A 223 14.00 -2.08 10.57
N GLU A 224 14.15 -1.84 9.27
CA GLU A 224 14.78 -0.62 8.72
C GLU A 224 14.07 0.65 9.23
N ASN A 225 12.75 0.61 9.32
CA ASN A 225 11.94 1.72 9.78
C ASN A 225 11.75 1.79 11.31
N LYS A 226 12.24 0.80 12.05
CA LYS A 226 12.02 0.62 13.49
C LYS A 226 10.54 0.61 13.88
N VAL A 227 9.65 0.13 13.02
CA VAL A 227 8.21 0.01 13.28
C VAL A 227 7.73 -1.39 12.96
N LEU A 228 7.19 -2.08 13.96
CA LEU A 228 6.38 -3.27 13.83
C LEU A 228 4.91 -2.87 13.71
N ILE A 229 4.26 -3.34 12.64
CA ILE A 229 2.85 -3.12 12.39
C ILE A 229 2.13 -4.47 12.50
N ILE A 230 1.17 -4.54 13.42
CA ILE A 230 0.22 -5.66 13.52
C ILE A 230 -1.17 -5.10 13.26
N GLY A 231 -2.02 -5.83 12.57
CA GLY A 231 -3.34 -5.35 12.14
C GLY A 231 -4.17 -4.83 13.31
N TYR A 232 -4.48 -5.69 14.26
CA TYR A 232 -5.37 -5.36 15.36
C TYR A 232 -5.29 -6.36 16.51
N THR A 233 -5.78 -5.94 17.67
CA THR A 233 -6.05 -6.84 18.79
C THR A 233 -7.47 -7.40 18.71
N LYS A 234 -7.66 -8.68 19.05
CA LYS A 234 -8.96 -9.36 19.09
C LYS A 234 -9.74 -9.14 20.39
N SER A 235 -9.16 -8.38 21.31
CA SER A 235 -9.68 -8.30 22.66
C SER A 235 -10.99 -7.51 22.72
N PHE A 236 -11.95 -8.02 23.48
CA PHE A 236 -13.21 -7.36 23.81
C PHE A 236 -13.05 -6.66 25.17
N ASN A 237 -13.48 -5.42 25.24
CA ASN A 237 -13.52 -4.53 26.40
C ASN A 237 -12.15 -4.08 26.97
N TYR A 238 -11.06 -4.84 26.86
CA TYR A 238 -9.73 -4.50 27.40
C TYR A 238 -8.59 -4.99 26.50
N LEU A 239 -7.33 -4.61 26.72
CA LEU A 239 -6.18 -5.23 26.04
C LEU A 239 -5.95 -6.63 26.63
N SER A 240 -5.98 -7.69 25.81
CA SER A 240 -5.74 -9.05 26.30
C SER A 240 -4.34 -9.20 26.91
N ALA A 241 -4.21 -10.17 27.83
CA ALA A 241 -2.92 -10.57 28.38
C ALA A 241 -1.90 -10.89 27.29
N THR A 242 -2.32 -11.52 26.19
CA THR A 242 -1.50 -11.77 24.99
C THR A 242 -0.88 -10.48 24.44
N ALA A 243 -1.71 -9.46 24.18
CA ALA A 243 -1.23 -8.19 23.64
C ALA A 243 -0.34 -7.46 24.65
N PHE A 244 -0.69 -7.53 25.94
CA PHE A 244 0.07 -6.92 27.02
C PHE A 244 1.47 -7.52 27.17
N ASN A 245 1.56 -8.85 27.21
CA ASN A 245 2.81 -9.61 27.29
C ASN A 245 3.68 -9.37 26.05
N PHE A 246 3.06 -9.29 24.86
CA PHE A 246 3.75 -8.93 23.65
C PHE A 246 4.40 -7.53 23.75
N ILE A 247 3.64 -6.53 24.18
CA ILE A 247 4.15 -5.15 24.35
C ILE A 247 5.28 -5.13 25.38
N ARG A 248 5.16 -5.86 26.50
CA ARG A 248 6.20 -5.94 27.54
C ARG A 248 7.48 -6.58 27.01
N GLY A 249 7.35 -7.70 26.30
CA GLY A 249 8.47 -8.35 25.63
C GLY A 249 9.15 -7.40 24.64
N LEU A 250 8.38 -6.74 23.78
CA LEU A 250 8.92 -5.81 22.79
C LEU A 250 9.63 -4.61 23.42
N LYS A 251 9.15 -4.09 24.57
CA LYS A 251 9.83 -3.03 25.33
C LYS A 251 11.21 -3.46 25.84
N SER A 252 11.43 -4.74 26.12
CA SER A 252 12.77 -5.26 26.47
C SER A 252 13.72 -5.27 25.28
N GLY A 253 13.18 -5.22 24.06
CA GLY A 253 13.90 -5.26 22.79
C GLY A 253 13.65 -6.55 22.01
N LEU A 254 13.72 -6.47 20.68
CA LEU A 254 13.56 -7.60 19.77
C LEU A 254 14.93 -8.16 19.36
N THR A 255 15.15 -9.47 19.51
CA THR A 255 16.44 -10.11 19.18
C THR A 255 16.37 -10.88 17.86
N ALA A 256 15.24 -11.55 17.61
CA ALA A 256 15.02 -12.29 16.37
C ALA A 256 13.53 -12.38 16.04
N VAL A 257 13.26 -12.59 14.75
CA VAL A 257 11.95 -12.94 14.22
C VAL A 257 12.08 -14.25 13.47
N GLU A 258 11.25 -15.23 13.80
CA GLU A 258 11.21 -16.53 13.15
C GLU A 258 9.89 -16.71 12.40
N LEU A 259 9.99 -17.14 11.16
CA LEU A 259 8.86 -17.40 10.28
C LEU A 259 8.57 -18.90 10.31
N LEU A 260 7.36 -19.27 10.72
CA LEU A 260 7.00 -20.65 10.99
C LEU A 260 6.05 -21.20 9.92
N GLY A 261 6.32 -22.43 9.48
CA GLY A 261 5.45 -23.15 8.55
C GLY A 261 4.21 -23.73 9.24
N PRO A 262 3.30 -24.35 8.47
CA PRO A 262 2.05 -24.91 9.00
C PRO A 262 2.25 -26.00 10.06
N ALA A 263 3.35 -26.77 9.99
CA ALA A 263 3.65 -27.77 11.01
C ALA A 263 4.25 -27.16 12.29
N GLY A 264 4.65 -25.88 12.23
CA GLY A 264 5.34 -25.15 13.31
C GLY A 264 6.87 -25.19 13.16
N GLU A 265 7.38 -25.71 12.05
CA GLU A 265 8.80 -25.74 11.73
C GLU A 265 9.32 -24.33 11.43
N VAL A 266 10.57 -24.04 11.81
CA VAL A 266 11.21 -22.75 11.49
C VAL A 266 11.64 -22.77 10.02
N LEU A 267 11.01 -21.93 9.20
CA LEU A 267 11.33 -21.79 7.78
C LEU A 267 12.45 -20.77 7.54
N ASP A 268 12.50 -19.71 8.34
CA ASP A 268 13.52 -18.66 8.26
C ASP A 268 13.67 -17.96 9.62
N ARG A 269 14.86 -17.40 9.86
CA ARG A 269 15.19 -16.64 11.07
C ARG A 269 15.89 -15.34 10.70
N LEU A 270 15.24 -14.23 11.02
CA LEU A 270 15.76 -12.88 10.87
C LEU A 270 16.40 -12.42 12.18
N LYS A 271 17.72 -12.23 12.18
CA LYS A 271 18.43 -11.59 13.29
C LYS A 271 18.14 -10.09 13.29
N VAL A 272 17.84 -9.53 14.45
CA VAL A 272 17.53 -8.11 14.62
C VAL A 272 18.76 -7.41 15.20
N THR A 273 19.34 -6.51 14.41
CA THR A 273 20.52 -5.74 14.83
C THR A 273 20.15 -4.56 15.72
N ASN A 274 18.99 -3.95 15.50
CA ASN A 274 18.47 -2.88 16.36
C ASN A 274 17.29 -3.38 17.19
N PRO A 275 17.47 -3.58 18.51
CA PRO A 275 16.43 -4.18 19.34
C PRO A 275 15.25 -3.26 19.60
N LEU A 276 15.38 -1.94 19.41
CA LEU A 276 14.30 -0.99 19.67
C LEU A 276 13.41 -0.83 18.45
N VAL A 277 12.22 -1.43 18.54
CA VAL A 277 11.18 -1.39 17.50
C VAL A 277 9.88 -0.90 18.14
N TYR A 278 9.27 0.12 17.54
CA TYR A 278 7.97 0.64 17.97
C TYR A 278 6.84 -0.23 17.45
N LEU A 279 5.74 -0.35 18.20
CA LEU A 279 4.56 -1.12 17.78
C LEU A 279 3.41 -0.20 17.39
N VAL A 280 2.72 -0.56 16.30
CA VAL A 280 1.45 0.03 15.88
C VAL A 280 0.45 -1.09 15.65
N PHE A 281 -0.74 -0.97 16.25
CA PHE A 281 -1.82 -1.93 16.05
C PHE A 281 -3.21 -1.34 16.26
N GLY A 282 -4.21 -1.93 15.61
CA GLY A 282 -5.59 -1.46 15.64
C GLY A 282 -6.46 -2.03 16.75
N TYR A 283 -7.61 -1.40 16.90
CA TYR A 283 -8.73 -1.92 17.69
C TYR A 283 -10.06 -1.34 17.19
N SER A 284 -11.16 -2.05 17.45
CA SER A 284 -12.52 -1.56 17.21
C SER A 284 -13.04 -0.84 18.46
N PRO A 285 -13.33 0.48 18.40
CA PRO A 285 -13.86 1.24 19.54
C PRO A 285 -15.23 0.77 20.02
N GLN A 286 -15.98 0.05 19.18
CA GLN A 286 -17.29 -0.50 19.54
C GLN A 286 -17.18 -1.69 20.49
N LEU A 287 -16.07 -2.44 20.39
CA LEU A 287 -15.83 -3.65 21.16
C LEU A 287 -14.82 -3.42 22.27
N PHE A 288 -14.19 -2.25 22.33
CA PHE A 288 -13.09 -1.97 23.23
C PHE A 288 -13.52 -0.85 24.16
N MET A 289 -13.66 -1.12 25.47
CA MET A 289 -14.05 -0.07 26.42
C MET A 289 -12.99 1.02 26.39
N PRO A 290 -13.41 2.30 26.43
CA PRO A 290 -12.45 3.38 26.35
C PRO A 290 -11.44 3.25 27.49
N PRO A 291 -10.12 3.31 27.21
CA PRO A 291 -9.11 3.37 28.26
C PRO A 291 -9.40 4.57 29.16
N VAL A 292 -8.85 4.58 30.38
CA VAL A 292 -8.82 5.80 31.19
C VAL A 292 -7.99 6.81 30.42
N VAL A 293 -8.68 7.75 29.76
CA VAL A 293 -8.04 8.79 28.98
C VAL A 293 -7.61 9.86 29.97
N SER A 294 -6.30 9.94 30.22
CA SER A 294 -5.74 10.87 31.20
C SER A 294 -5.83 12.33 30.78
N GLN A 295 -6.11 12.62 29.50
CA GLN A 295 -6.19 13.97 28.94
C GLN A 295 -7.34 14.11 27.93
N LYS A 296 -8.01 15.26 27.90
CA LYS A 296 -9.03 15.53 26.87
C LYS A 296 -8.41 15.35 25.47
N PRO A 297 -9.04 14.56 24.58
CA PRO A 297 -8.51 14.35 23.24
C PRO A 297 -8.43 15.68 22.49
N GLN A 298 -7.35 15.85 21.71
CA GLN A 298 -7.18 17.05 20.89
C GLN A 298 -8.30 17.18 19.84
N ARG A 299 -8.43 18.35 19.21
CA ARG A 299 -9.33 18.53 18.07
C ARG A 299 -8.95 17.56 16.94
N PHE A 300 -9.96 16.98 16.31
CA PHE A 300 -9.77 16.15 15.12
C PHE A 300 -9.15 16.97 13.99
N LYS A 301 -8.09 16.44 13.41
CA LYS A 301 -7.37 17.03 12.28
C LYS A 301 -7.59 16.18 11.03
N ARG A 302 -7.67 16.86 9.88
CA ARG A 302 -7.81 16.21 8.59
C ARG A 302 -6.57 15.38 8.25
N PHE A 303 -6.79 14.18 7.75
CA PHE A 303 -5.79 13.25 7.26
C PHE A 303 -6.23 12.73 5.88
N LEU A 304 -5.42 12.93 4.86
CA LEU A 304 -5.73 12.51 3.50
C LEU A 304 -4.95 11.23 3.19
N HIS A 305 -5.67 10.16 2.91
CA HIS A 305 -5.12 8.86 2.53
C HIS A 305 -5.48 8.51 1.08
N GLY A 306 -4.57 7.85 0.36
CA GLY A 306 -4.76 7.55 -1.06
C GLY A 306 -6.02 6.73 -1.36
N GLU A 307 -6.22 5.64 -0.61
CA GLU A 307 -7.33 4.68 -0.78
C GLU A 307 -8.56 5.04 0.05
N LEU A 308 -8.36 5.53 1.28
CA LEU A 308 -9.46 5.76 2.24
C LEU A 308 -10.09 7.15 2.07
N GLY A 309 -9.49 8.00 1.23
CA GLY A 309 -9.93 9.38 1.06
C GLY A 309 -9.61 10.24 2.28
N GLU A 310 -10.55 11.12 2.63
CA GLU A 310 -10.43 12.02 3.77
C GLU A 310 -10.87 11.33 5.06
N LEU A 311 -9.98 11.31 6.05
CA LEU A 311 -10.24 10.85 7.41
C LEU A 311 -9.97 11.98 8.40
N PHE A 312 -10.50 11.83 9.60
CA PHE A 312 -10.28 12.76 10.70
C PHE A 312 -9.65 12.02 11.87
N LEU A 313 -8.48 12.50 12.31
CA LEU A 313 -7.67 11.86 13.35
C LEU A 313 -7.53 12.77 14.56
N THR A 314 -7.64 12.20 15.75
CA THR A 314 -7.15 12.83 16.98
C THR A 314 -6.22 11.87 17.71
N THR A 315 -5.37 12.40 18.57
CA THR A 315 -4.45 11.63 19.40
C THR A 315 -4.61 12.02 20.86
N SER A 316 -4.55 11.03 21.74
CA SER A 316 -4.52 11.21 23.18
C SER A 316 -3.69 10.10 23.82
N PRO A 317 -2.90 10.39 24.86
CA PRO A 317 -2.36 9.35 25.73
C PRO A 317 -3.50 8.54 26.33
N ALA A 318 -3.31 7.23 26.42
CA ALA A 318 -4.27 6.30 26.99
C ALA A 318 -3.54 5.31 27.91
N ALA A 319 -4.02 5.20 29.15
CA ALA A 319 -3.52 4.24 30.11
C ALA A 319 -4.38 2.97 30.07
N PHE A 320 -3.72 1.82 29.93
CA PHE A 320 -4.36 0.51 29.92
C PHE A 320 -3.88 -0.28 31.13
N ARG A 321 -4.81 -0.73 31.96
CA ARG A 321 -4.55 -1.57 33.13
C ARG A 321 -4.91 -3.01 32.82
N LEU A 322 -3.99 -3.94 33.12
CA LEU A 322 -4.33 -5.34 33.22
C LEU A 322 -4.83 -5.59 34.64
N THR A 323 -6.15 -5.78 34.79
CA THR A 323 -6.86 -5.78 36.08
C THR A 323 -6.34 -6.80 37.08
N GLN A 324 -5.79 -7.92 36.62
CA GLN A 324 -5.30 -9.00 37.48
C GLN A 324 -3.89 -8.77 38.06
N GLU A 325 -3.07 -7.93 37.44
CA GLU A 325 -1.65 -7.74 37.84
C GLU A 325 -1.35 -6.32 38.35
N GLY A 326 -2.30 -5.39 38.29
CA GLY A 326 -2.09 -3.98 38.66
C GLY A 326 -1.14 -3.20 37.73
N ILE A 327 -0.64 -3.83 36.66
CA ILE A 327 0.32 -3.21 35.74
C ILE A 327 -0.40 -2.28 34.76
N THR A 328 0.17 -1.09 34.56
CA THR A 328 -0.34 -0.08 33.62
C THR A 328 0.62 0.10 32.45
N ILE A 329 0.12 0.08 31.21
CA ILE A 329 0.86 0.48 30.00
C ILE A 329 0.21 1.73 29.42
N ASN A 330 1.03 2.76 29.21
CA ASN A 330 0.65 3.96 28.49
C ASN A 330 0.93 3.79 26.99
N LEU A 331 -0.09 4.00 26.16
CA LEU A 331 0.01 4.01 24.69
C LEU A 331 -0.58 5.31 24.16
N ASN A 332 -0.10 5.74 22.99
CA ASN A 332 -0.79 6.78 22.24
C ASN A 332 -1.98 6.15 21.54
N ASN A 333 -3.15 6.76 21.70
CA ASN A 333 -4.39 6.34 21.08
C ASN A 333 -4.78 7.32 19.98
N PHE A 334 -4.77 6.84 18.73
CA PHE A 334 -5.25 7.54 17.57
C PHE A 334 -6.68 7.12 17.27
N ARG A 335 -7.62 8.06 17.39
CA ARG A 335 -9.04 7.83 17.11
C ARG A 335 -9.38 8.36 15.72
N ILE A 336 -10.07 7.54 14.93
CA ILE A 336 -10.33 7.80 13.52
C ILE A 336 -11.83 7.92 13.26
N LYS A 337 -12.21 8.98 12.54
CA LYS A 337 -13.55 9.24 12.03
C LYS A 337 -13.56 9.37 10.51
N SER A 338 -14.66 8.99 9.87
CA SER A 338 -14.87 9.18 8.43
C SER A 338 -15.38 10.58 8.11
N SER A 339 -16.06 11.24 9.06
CA SER A 339 -16.42 12.66 8.99
C SER A 339 -16.38 13.28 10.38
N LEU A 340 -16.33 14.62 10.49
CA LEU A 340 -16.33 15.28 11.82
C LEU A 340 -17.56 14.89 12.68
N ASN A 341 -18.68 14.64 12.02
CA ASN A 341 -19.96 14.30 12.65
C ASN A 341 -20.15 12.78 12.86
N SER A 342 -19.28 11.93 12.31
CA SER A 342 -19.38 10.48 12.52
C SER A 342 -18.91 10.08 13.93
N SER A 343 -19.33 8.91 14.39
CA SER A 343 -18.67 8.24 15.51
C SER A 343 -17.25 7.80 15.12
N VAL A 344 -16.43 7.48 16.13
CA VAL A 344 -15.10 6.89 15.91
C VAL A 344 -15.31 5.45 15.44
N PHE A 345 -14.91 5.15 14.20
CA PHE A 345 -15.12 3.81 13.63
C PHE A 345 -13.90 2.90 13.82
N TRP A 346 -12.71 3.47 14.04
CA TRP A 346 -11.48 2.72 14.24
C TRP A 346 -10.54 3.43 15.20
N GLY A 347 -9.72 2.66 15.90
CA GLY A 347 -8.65 3.18 16.74
C GLY A 347 -7.32 2.49 16.44
N VAL A 348 -6.22 3.24 16.58
CA VAL A 348 -4.85 2.73 16.44
C VAL A 348 -4.06 3.07 17.69
N LEU A 349 -3.47 2.06 18.30
CA LEU A 349 -2.59 2.18 19.45
C LEU A 349 -1.14 2.09 19.00
N GLY A 350 -0.29 2.87 19.64
CA GLY A 350 1.16 2.70 19.49
C GLY A 350 1.94 3.35 20.61
N PHE A 351 3.08 2.76 20.96
CA PHE A 351 4.05 3.44 21.81
C PHE A 351 5.09 4.08 20.88
N PHE A 352 5.03 5.41 20.81
CA PHE A 352 5.91 6.23 19.99
C PHE A 352 6.92 6.93 20.91
N PRO A 353 8.13 7.25 20.44
CA PRO A 353 9.01 8.14 21.18
C PRO A 353 8.32 9.50 21.27
N SER A 354 8.18 10.04 22.49
CA SER A 354 7.63 11.37 22.72
C SER A 354 8.53 12.41 22.04
N GLY A 355 8.06 13.01 20.94
CA GLY A 355 8.74 14.14 20.29
C GLY A 355 8.79 14.12 18.76
N ASP A 356 8.67 12.96 18.10
CA ASP A 356 8.81 12.90 16.64
C ASP A 356 7.48 13.13 15.89
N LYS A 357 7.24 14.41 15.57
CA LYS A 357 6.03 14.87 14.84
C LYS A 357 5.92 14.31 13.41
N LYS A 358 7.00 13.80 12.80
CA LYS A 358 6.99 13.25 11.44
C LYS A 358 6.78 11.73 11.42
N PHE A 359 7.25 11.04 12.45
CA PHE A 359 7.16 9.59 12.56
C PHE A 359 5.73 9.05 12.65
N ILE A 360 4.87 9.74 13.40
CA ILE A 360 3.49 9.32 13.64
C ILE A 360 2.65 9.28 12.34
N PRO A 361 2.56 10.37 11.53
CA PRO A 361 1.83 10.33 10.27
C PRO A 361 2.36 9.27 9.29
N ALA A 362 3.68 9.07 9.23
CA ALA A 362 4.30 8.07 8.37
C ALA A 362 3.92 6.64 8.79
N SER A 363 3.91 6.36 10.09
CA SER A 363 3.53 5.06 10.65
C SER A 363 2.04 4.76 10.43
N LEU A 364 1.17 5.76 10.62
CA LEU A 364 -0.27 5.63 10.37
C LEU A 364 -0.57 5.43 8.87
N ASN A 365 0.12 6.15 7.97
CA ASN A 365 0.00 5.91 6.53
C ASN A 365 0.34 4.46 6.17
N ARG A 366 1.47 3.94 6.66
CA ARG A 366 1.87 2.54 6.43
C ARG A 366 0.86 1.55 6.98
N TYR A 367 0.32 1.82 8.16
CA TYR A 367 -0.72 1.02 8.77
C TYR A 367 -1.95 0.90 7.86
N PHE A 368 -2.48 2.02 7.35
CA PHE A 368 -3.63 2.01 6.44
C PHE A 368 -3.31 1.46 5.05
N TYR A 369 -2.06 1.55 4.60
CA TYR A 369 -1.64 0.88 3.37
C TYR A 369 -1.67 -0.64 3.46
N TRP A 370 -1.46 -1.19 4.65
CA TRP A 370 -1.50 -2.63 4.85
C TRP A 370 -2.88 -3.13 5.24
N TRP A 371 -3.68 -2.27 5.87
CA TRP A 371 -5.02 -2.61 6.32
C TRP A 371 -6.07 -1.60 5.79
N PRO A 372 -6.25 -1.50 4.46
CA PRO A 372 -7.17 -0.53 3.87
C PRO A 372 -8.67 -0.84 4.14
N TYR A 373 -9.03 -2.10 4.41
CA TYR A 373 -10.42 -2.50 4.71
C TYR A 373 -10.57 -3.04 6.13
N ILE A 374 -9.81 -2.48 7.06
CA ILE A 374 -9.58 -3.08 8.37
C ILE A 374 -10.85 -3.36 9.16
N TYR A 375 -11.85 -2.48 9.06
CA TYR A 375 -13.12 -2.66 9.79
C TYR A 375 -13.86 -3.92 9.32
N ASP A 376 -14.07 -4.07 8.00
CA ASP A 376 -14.74 -5.24 7.43
C ASP A 376 -13.97 -6.53 7.71
N ASP A 377 -12.63 -6.47 7.64
CA ASP A 377 -11.76 -7.63 7.75
C ASP A 377 -11.68 -8.10 9.21
N PHE A 378 -11.62 -7.16 10.15
CA PHE A 378 -11.67 -7.42 11.58
C PHE A 378 -12.90 -8.27 11.97
N PHE A 379 -14.10 -7.87 11.56
CA PHE A 379 -15.32 -8.60 11.96
C PHE A 379 -15.40 -9.98 11.31
N LYS A 380 -15.07 -10.10 10.02
CA LYS A 380 -15.03 -11.40 9.33
C LYS A 380 -14.03 -12.37 9.93
N GLU A 381 -12.86 -11.89 10.30
CA GLU A 381 -11.83 -12.72 10.91
C GLU A 381 -12.16 -13.08 12.35
N THR A 382 -12.85 -12.19 13.08
CA THR A 382 -13.37 -12.48 14.41
C THR A 382 -14.40 -13.61 14.36
N GLU A 383 -15.31 -13.61 13.39
CA GLU A 383 -16.27 -14.71 13.16
C GLU A 383 -15.57 -16.04 12.87
N LEU A 384 -14.51 -16.03 12.05
CA LEU A 384 -13.71 -17.23 11.76
C LEU A 384 -13.03 -17.78 13.03
N VAL A 385 -12.48 -16.89 13.88
CA VAL A 385 -11.80 -17.28 15.12
C VAL A 385 -12.78 -17.79 16.16
N GLN A 386 -14.01 -17.28 16.17
CA GLN A 386 -15.10 -17.76 17.03
C GLN A 386 -15.77 -19.04 16.51
N GLY A 387 -15.30 -19.61 15.40
CA GLY A 387 -15.86 -20.84 14.81
C GLY A 387 -17.26 -20.65 14.19
N LYS A 388 -17.72 -19.41 14.01
CA LYS A 388 -19.05 -19.07 13.46
C LYS A 388 -19.04 -18.83 11.94
N GLY A 389 -17.86 -18.76 11.33
CA GLY A 389 -17.70 -18.57 9.88
C GLY A 389 -17.41 -19.88 9.15
N SER A 390 -17.94 -20.04 7.93
CA SER A 390 -17.52 -21.11 7.03
C SER A 390 -16.03 -20.96 6.70
N SER A 391 -15.28 -22.06 6.80
CA SER A 391 -13.88 -22.09 6.39
C SER A 391 -13.80 -21.73 4.91
N LYS A 392 -13.39 -20.50 4.59
CA LYS A 392 -13.01 -20.18 3.22
C LYS A 392 -11.92 -21.14 2.78
N PRO A 393 -11.89 -21.53 1.49
CA PRO A 393 -10.79 -22.34 0.96
C PRO A 393 -9.47 -21.65 1.31
N ALA A 394 -8.50 -22.46 1.74
CA ALA A 394 -7.15 -21.98 2.01
C ALA A 394 -6.64 -21.18 0.81
N LYS A 395 -5.85 -20.12 1.07
CA LYS A 395 -5.16 -19.44 -0.02
C LYS A 395 -4.28 -20.46 -0.73
N PRO A 396 -4.30 -20.52 -2.07
CA PRO A 396 -3.53 -21.49 -2.82
C PRO A 396 -2.04 -21.34 -2.51
N ASP A 397 -1.39 -22.46 -2.25
CA ASP A 397 0.06 -22.53 -2.06
C ASP A 397 0.76 -22.22 -3.39
N LEU A 398 1.20 -20.97 -3.53
CA LEU A 398 1.85 -20.47 -4.74
C LEU A 398 3.09 -21.31 -5.14
N SER A 399 3.74 -21.97 -4.18
CA SER A 399 4.92 -22.80 -4.47
C SER A 399 4.55 -24.05 -5.27
N LYS A 400 3.35 -24.61 -5.08
CA LYS A 400 2.84 -25.78 -5.81
C LYS A 400 2.49 -25.45 -7.26
N MET A 401 2.22 -24.18 -7.55
CA MET A 401 1.84 -23.69 -8.89
C MET A 401 3.04 -23.46 -9.82
N LEU A 402 4.25 -23.38 -9.27
CA LEU A 402 5.45 -23.22 -10.09
C LEU A 402 5.85 -24.56 -10.72
N PRO A 403 6.31 -24.57 -11.99
CA PRO A 403 6.95 -25.76 -12.54
C PRO A 403 8.27 -26.06 -11.80
N GLN A 404 8.80 -27.27 -11.95
CA GLN A 404 10.10 -27.62 -11.35
C GLN A 404 11.26 -26.85 -12.00
N LYS A 405 11.22 -26.71 -13.32
CA LYS A 405 12.23 -26.00 -14.10
C LYS A 405 11.63 -25.29 -15.30
N VAL A 406 12.34 -24.29 -15.79
CA VAL A 406 12.05 -23.62 -17.07
C VAL A 406 13.26 -23.74 -17.98
N VAL A 407 13.01 -23.93 -19.27
CA VAL A 407 14.02 -24.10 -20.31
C VAL A 407 13.88 -22.97 -21.31
N PHE A 408 14.99 -22.31 -21.63
CA PHE A 408 15.02 -21.20 -22.57
C PHE A 408 15.93 -21.56 -23.75
N THR A 409 15.33 -21.76 -24.92
CA THR A 409 16.00 -22.01 -26.19
C THR A 409 15.94 -20.81 -27.12
N GLN A 410 14.89 -20.00 -26.98
CA GLN A 410 14.62 -18.82 -27.78
C GLN A 410 13.85 -17.78 -26.95
N THR A 411 13.86 -16.52 -27.40
CA THR A 411 13.23 -15.41 -26.67
C THR A 411 11.74 -15.63 -26.40
N ILE A 412 11.03 -16.33 -27.29
CA ILE A 412 9.60 -16.63 -27.12
C ILE A 412 9.32 -17.56 -25.91
N ASP A 413 10.31 -18.35 -25.45
CA ASP A 413 10.13 -19.25 -24.30
C ASP A 413 9.89 -18.47 -23.00
N PHE A 414 10.32 -17.21 -22.94
CA PHE A 414 10.02 -16.32 -21.81
C PHE A 414 8.53 -16.03 -21.66
N ILE A 415 7.70 -16.21 -22.69
CA ILE A 415 6.24 -16.10 -22.56
C ILE A 415 5.71 -17.03 -21.47
N ARG A 416 6.31 -18.20 -21.28
CA ARG A 416 5.94 -19.14 -20.20
C ARG A 416 6.08 -18.51 -18.82
N VAL A 417 7.08 -17.64 -18.62
CA VAL A 417 7.27 -16.88 -17.37
C VAL A 417 6.10 -15.92 -17.14
N GLY A 418 5.67 -15.21 -18.19
CA GLY A 418 4.49 -14.36 -18.13
C GLY A 418 3.20 -15.14 -17.85
N GLN A 419 3.05 -16.33 -18.45
CA GLN A 419 1.93 -17.23 -18.20
C GLN A 419 1.91 -17.71 -16.74
N ILE A 420 3.06 -18.09 -16.18
CA ILE A 420 3.20 -18.44 -14.76
C ILE A 420 2.71 -17.29 -13.87
N LEU A 421 3.17 -16.05 -14.11
CA LEU A 421 2.71 -14.88 -13.35
C LEU A 421 1.21 -14.65 -13.49
N SER A 422 0.64 -14.86 -14.68
CA SER A 422 -0.81 -14.71 -14.89
C SER A 422 -1.62 -15.77 -14.14
N ILE A 423 -1.13 -17.01 -14.08
CA ILE A 423 -1.75 -18.08 -13.29
C ILE A 423 -1.69 -17.72 -11.80
N LEU A 424 -0.52 -17.33 -11.31
CA LEU A 424 -0.35 -16.88 -9.92
C LEU A 424 -1.25 -15.67 -9.60
N PHE A 425 -1.39 -14.72 -10.53
CA PHE A 425 -2.26 -13.56 -10.37
C PHE A 425 -3.71 -13.98 -10.23
N LYS A 426 -4.18 -14.85 -11.14
CA LYS A 426 -5.54 -15.37 -11.17
C LYS A 426 -5.89 -15.99 -9.82
N GLU A 427 -5.02 -16.82 -9.28
CA GLU A 427 -5.23 -17.43 -7.97
C GLU A 427 -5.16 -16.46 -6.80
N THR A 428 -4.22 -15.50 -6.84
CA THR A 428 -4.07 -14.52 -5.76
C THR A 428 -5.26 -13.55 -5.70
N VAL A 429 -5.90 -13.27 -6.85
CA VAL A 429 -6.95 -12.26 -6.99
C VAL A 429 -8.27 -12.84 -7.54
N GLN A 430 -8.69 -13.99 -6.99
CA GLN A 430 -10.04 -14.57 -7.14
C GLN A 430 -10.49 -14.83 -8.59
N GLY A 431 -9.64 -15.49 -9.38
CA GLY A 431 -9.99 -15.95 -10.72
C GLY A 431 -9.89 -14.89 -11.82
N TRP A 432 -9.44 -13.67 -11.51
CA TRP A 432 -9.42 -12.59 -12.48
C TRP A 432 -8.12 -12.52 -13.28
N GLU A 433 -8.25 -12.31 -14.59
CA GLU A 433 -7.12 -12.26 -15.51
C GLU A 433 -6.76 -10.82 -15.92
N PRO A 434 -5.47 -10.43 -15.83
CA PRO A 434 -5.02 -9.09 -16.17
C PRO A 434 -5.00 -8.79 -17.67
N LYS A 435 -5.16 -9.79 -18.54
CA LYS A 435 -4.98 -9.66 -20.00
C LYS A 435 -5.98 -8.68 -20.62
N GLY A 436 -5.46 -7.76 -21.45
CA GLY A 436 -6.27 -6.83 -22.27
C GLY A 436 -7.01 -5.73 -21.50
N LYS A 437 -6.73 -5.55 -20.20
CA LYS A 437 -7.43 -4.56 -19.36
C LYS A 437 -6.83 -3.17 -19.54
N THR A 438 -7.68 -2.19 -19.85
CA THR A 438 -7.30 -0.79 -20.00
C THR A 438 -7.74 0.02 -18.77
N GLY A 439 -6.97 1.05 -18.43
CA GLY A 439 -7.23 1.87 -17.27
C GLY A 439 -6.38 3.12 -17.23
N ASN A 440 -6.45 3.82 -16.10
CA ASN A 440 -5.62 4.98 -15.84
C ASN A 440 -4.60 4.64 -14.75
N PHE A 441 -3.41 5.21 -14.88
CA PHE A 441 -2.39 5.13 -13.83
C PHE A 441 -2.07 6.53 -13.32
N SER A 442 -2.00 6.69 -12.00
CA SER A 442 -1.55 7.91 -11.37
C SER A 442 -0.53 7.65 -10.26
N LEU A 443 0.55 8.43 -10.30
CA LEU A 443 1.55 8.49 -9.24
C LEU A 443 1.02 9.43 -8.15
N CYS A 444 0.65 8.86 -7.02
CA CYS A 444 0.33 9.63 -5.82
C CYS A 444 1.60 9.87 -5.01
N LYS A 445 1.52 10.77 -4.01
CA LYS A 445 2.66 11.11 -3.13
C LYS A 445 3.33 9.86 -2.54
N ASP A 446 2.51 8.96 -2.00
CA ASP A 446 2.96 7.82 -1.20
C ASP A 446 2.51 6.46 -1.79
N CYS A 447 1.84 6.43 -2.94
CA CYS A 447 1.35 5.20 -3.57
C CYS A 447 1.25 5.30 -5.10
N LEU A 448 1.04 4.15 -5.73
CA LEU A 448 0.68 4.01 -7.14
C LEU A 448 -0.79 3.64 -7.23
N ARG A 449 -1.53 4.28 -8.14
CA ARG A 449 -2.96 4.05 -8.29
C ARG A 449 -3.27 3.62 -9.71
N ILE A 450 -3.99 2.51 -9.84
CA ILE A 450 -4.49 1.94 -11.08
C ILE A 450 -6.01 2.03 -11.03
N THR A 451 -6.63 2.79 -11.93
CA THR A 451 -8.09 2.90 -12.02
C THR A 451 -8.61 2.00 -13.13
N LEU A 452 -9.40 0.98 -12.76
CA LEU A 452 -10.08 0.08 -13.68
C LEU A 452 -11.61 0.28 -13.55
N LYS A 453 -12.21 1.00 -14.49
CA LYS A 453 -13.64 1.35 -14.44
C LYS A 453 -14.57 0.13 -14.31
N GLN A 454 -14.21 -0.99 -14.92
CA GLN A 454 -15.02 -2.23 -14.95
C GLN A 454 -14.53 -3.30 -13.96
N ALA A 455 -13.59 -3.00 -13.06
CA ALA A 455 -13.14 -3.96 -12.07
C ALA A 455 -14.21 -4.18 -10.97
N PRO A 456 -14.59 -5.44 -10.67
CA PRO A 456 -15.50 -5.73 -9.57
C PRO A 456 -14.98 -5.23 -8.21
N ARG A 457 -15.88 -4.85 -7.30
CA ARG A 457 -15.48 -4.41 -5.94
C ARG A 457 -14.72 -5.49 -5.17
N ALA A 458 -15.12 -6.76 -5.32
CA ALA A 458 -14.43 -7.90 -4.72
C ALA A 458 -12.98 -8.02 -5.21
N LEU A 459 -12.74 -7.79 -6.50
CA LEU A 459 -11.41 -7.77 -7.10
C LEU A 459 -10.54 -6.68 -6.49
N LYS A 460 -11.05 -5.44 -6.46
CA LYS A 460 -10.34 -4.29 -5.89
C LYS A 460 -9.96 -4.56 -4.44
N LYS A 461 -10.90 -5.09 -3.67
CA LYS A 461 -10.67 -5.49 -2.28
C LYS A 461 -9.57 -6.56 -2.17
N ALA A 462 -9.67 -7.66 -2.91
CA ALA A 462 -8.67 -8.74 -2.87
C ALA A 462 -7.27 -8.26 -3.29
N PHE A 463 -7.18 -7.43 -4.34
CA PHE A 463 -5.91 -6.88 -4.82
C PHE A 463 -5.27 -5.95 -3.78
N ASN A 464 -6.05 -5.00 -3.25
CA ASN A 464 -5.54 -4.03 -2.26
C ASN A 464 -5.17 -4.72 -0.94
N GLN A 465 -5.89 -5.79 -0.53
CA GLN A 465 -5.54 -6.62 0.63
C GLN A 465 -4.26 -7.44 0.45
N ALA A 466 -3.93 -7.82 -0.79
CA ALA A 466 -2.66 -8.48 -1.04
C ALA A 466 -1.47 -7.54 -0.76
N ALA A 467 -1.69 -6.21 -0.70
CA ALA A 467 -0.68 -5.19 -0.46
C ALA A 467 0.49 -5.29 -1.45
N PHE A 468 0.15 -5.32 -2.75
CA PHE A 468 1.15 -5.32 -3.80
C PHE A 468 1.96 -4.03 -3.81
N GLU A 469 3.21 -4.13 -4.26
CA GLU A 469 4.10 -2.99 -4.39
C GLU A 469 4.71 -2.95 -5.79
N LEU A 470 5.09 -1.76 -6.22
CA LEU A 470 5.87 -1.56 -7.42
C LEU A 470 6.84 -0.41 -7.17
N GLU A 471 8.12 -0.65 -7.41
CA GLU A 471 9.20 0.35 -7.21
C GLU A 471 9.19 0.93 -5.78
N GLY A 472 8.96 0.05 -4.79
CA GLY A 472 8.95 0.38 -3.37
C GLY A 472 7.70 1.12 -2.88
N ARG A 473 6.70 1.33 -3.75
CA ARG A 473 5.44 2.01 -3.43
C ARG A 473 4.28 1.02 -3.41
N PRO A 474 3.34 1.12 -2.45
CA PRO A 474 2.08 0.39 -2.49
C PRO A 474 1.30 0.66 -3.78
N VAL A 475 0.67 -0.37 -4.35
CA VAL A 475 -0.17 -0.27 -5.54
C VAL A 475 -1.64 -0.48 -5.17
N PHE A 476 -2.50 0.45 -5.59
CA PHE A 476 -3.95 0.43 -5.35
C PHE A 476 -4.73 0.25 -6.64
N LEU A 477 -5.75 -0.58 -6.59
CA LEU A 477 -6.75 -0.77 -7.63
C LEU A 477 -8.03 -0.02 -7.26
N GLN A 478 -8.36 1.04 -8.01
CA GLN A 478 -9.56 1.87 -7.85
C GLN A 478 -10.66 1.55 -8.87
#